data_AF-A0A832JPE2-F1
#
_entry.id   AF-A0A832JPE2-F1
#
_cell.length_a   1.000
_cell.length_b   1.000
_cell.length_c   1.000
_cell.angle_alpha   90.00
_cell.angle_beta   90.00
_cell.angle_gamma   90.00
#
_symmetry.space_group_name_H-M   'P 1'
#
loop_
_entity.id
_entity.type
_entity.pdbx_description
1 polymer ?
#
loop_
_entity_poly.entity_id
_entity_poly.type
_entity_poly.pdbx_seq_one_letter_code
_entity_poly.pdbx_strand_id
1 'polypeptide(L)'
;RRMLQEARSASGGRTKLLGVTVLTSLDEGSFEEVCPGAKLDSTIRRRMELCAEAHLDGLVCSPLDLKLLPPACSGMIKVTPGVRAPGEADDQARRATPFEAFSAGSDFLVIGRPLLRAEDKRALVERILEDFEEARSHGEGRV
;
A
#
# COMPACT_ATOMS: atom_id res chain seq x y z
N ARG A 1 7.12 16.48 -8.78
CA ARG A 1 8.44 16.43 -8.09
C ARG A 1 8.64 17.61 -7.13
N ARG A 2 8.61 18.88 -7.58
CA ARG A 2 8.80 20.07 -6.71
C ARG A 2 7.96 20.02 -5.42
N MET A 3 6.65 19.79 -5.54
CA MET A 3 5.75 19.66 -4.37
C MET A 3 6.24 18.65 -3.31
N LEU A 4 6.78 17.50 -3.73
CA LEU A 4 7.29 16.47 -2.83
C LEU A 4 8.58 16.92 -2.12
N GLN A 5 9.45 17.61 -2.84
CA GLN A 5 10.70 18.16 -2.30
C GLN A 5 10.43 19.28 -1.29
N GLU A 6 9.48 20.17 -1.57
CA GLU A 6 9.06 21.20 -0.61
C GLU A 6 8.45 20.58 0.64
N ALA A 7 7.61 19.55 0.49
CA ALA A 7 7.07 18.81 1.64
C ALA A 7 8.18 18.18 2.49
N ARG A 8 9.19 17.56 1.84
CA ARG A 8 10.36 17.01 2.53
C ARG A 8 11.11 18.06 3.32
N SER A 9 11.42 19.20 2.71
CA SER A 9 12.07 20.33 3.38
C SER A 9 11.24 20.83 4.56
N ALA A 10 9.94 21.01 4.39
CA ALA A 10 9.04 21.52 5.43
C ALA A 10 8.89 20.57 6.63
N SER A 11 8.95 19.25 6.42
CA SER A 11 8.81 18.26 7.51
C SER A 11 9.95 18.32 8.54
N GLY A 12 11.13 18.85 8.15
CA GLY A 12 12.33 18.87 8.97
C GLY A 12 12.78 17.48 9.45
N GLY A 13 12.35 16.40 8.79
CA GLY A 13 12.68 15.02 9.14
C GLY A 13 12.06 14.48 10.44
N ARG A 14 11.18 15.24 11.11
CA ARG A 14 10.53 14.82 12.36
C ARG A 14 9.28 13.96 12.14
N THR A 15 8.80 13.87 10.91
CA THR A 15 7.60 13.13 10.54
C THR A 15 7.89 12.37 9.25
N LYS A 16 7.51 11.09 9.22
CA LYS A 16 7.65 10.26 8.03
C LYS A 16 6.74 10.78 6.94
N LEU A 17 7.29 10.98 5.74
CA LEU A 17 6.54 11.40 4.57
C LEU A 17 6.34 10.24 3.60
N LEU A 18 5.09 9.97 3.30
CA LEU A 18 4.71 8.90 2.39
C LEU A 18 4.00 9.47 1.16
N GLY A 19 4.35 8.95 -0.01
CA GLY A 19 3.75 9.36 -1.27
C GLY A 19 2.64 8.42 -1.68
N VAL A 20 1.44 8.96 -1.91
CA VAL A 20 0.33 8.19 -2.46
C VAL A 20 0.55 7.99 -3.95
N THR A 21 0.52 6.74 -4.43
CA THR A 21 0.68 6.42 -5.85
C THR A 21 -0.63 6.64 -6.61
N VAL A 22 -1.51 5.66 -6.65
CA VAL A 22 -2.87 5.74 -7.20
C VAL A 22 -3.81 5.31 -6.08
N LEU A 23 -4.96 5.99 -5.97
CA LEU A 23 -5.95 5.64 -4.96
C LEU A 23 -6.46 4.22 -5.20
N THR A 24 -6.50 3.40 -4.15
CA THR A 24 -6.90 1.99 -4.25
C THR A 24 -8.36 1.78 -4.66
N SER A 25 -9.17 2.85 -4.62
CA SER A 25 -10.56 2.88 -5.10
C SER A 25 -10.68 3.02 -6.62
N LEU A 26 -9.63 3.42 -7.34
CA LEU A 26 -9.67 3.56 -8.79
C LEU A 26 -9.33 2.21 -9.42
N ASP A 27 -10.18 1.65 -10.27
CA ASP A 27 -9.82 0.56 -11.19
C ASP A 27 -9.28 1.13 -12.51
N GLU A 28 -9.07 0.29 -13.53
CA GLU A 28 -8.60 0.75 -14.84
C GLU A 28 -9.58 1.70 -15.52
N GLY A 29 -10.88 1.41 -15.47
CA GLY A 29 -11.91 2.27 -16.07
C GLY A 29 -11.98 3.63 -15.41
N SER A 30 -12.10 3.65 -14.07
CA SER A 30 -12.14 4.90 -13.30
C SER A 30 -10.82 5.68 -13.38
N PHE A 31 -9.69 5.00 -13.58
CA PHE A 31 -8.40 5.67 -13.80
C PHE A 31 -8.34 6.34 -15.18
N GLU A 32 -8.84 5.70 -16.23
CA GLU A 32 -8.89 6.29 -17.58
C GLU A 32 -9.75 7.56 -17.61
N GLU A 33 -10.84 7.62 -16.82
CA GLU A 33 -11.67 8.83 -16.70
C GLU A 33 -10.90 10.03 -16.15
N VAL A 34 -10.00 9.81 -15.18
CA VAL A 34 -9.24 10.89 -14.51
C VAL A 34 -7.86 11.12 -15.12
N CYS A 35 -7.33 10.15 -15.87
CA CYS A 35 -6.02 10.19 -16.52
C CYS A 35 -6.10 9.60 -17.94
N PRO A 36 -6.84 10.23 -18.88
CA PRO A 36 -7.07 9.66 -20.21
C PRO A 36 -5.78 9.40 -20.99
N GLY A 37 -5.69 8.24 -21.62
CA GLY A 37 -4.55 7.80 -22.43
C GLY A 37 -3.32 7.37 -21.62
N ALA A 38 -3.36 7.43 -20.28
CA ALA A 38 -2.28 6.96 -19.43
C ALA A 38 -2.48 5.49 -19.07
N LYS A 39 -1.39 4.70 -19.08
CA LYS A 39 -1.43 3.35 -18.52
C LYS A 39 -1.30 3.42 -17.00
N LEU A 40 -2.19 2.71 -16.33
CA LEU A 40 -2.26 2.63 -14.88
C LEU A 40 -0.95 2.13 -14.26
N ASP A 41 -0.45 0.97 -14.69
CA ASP A 41 0.77 0.36 -14.15
C ASP A 41 2.01 1.26 -14.35
N SER A 42 2.14 1.90 -15.51
CA SER A 42 3.26 2.82 -15.75
C SER A 42 3.13 4.08 -14.90
N THR A 43 1.90 4.55 -14.65
CA THR A 43 1.64 5.69 -13.78
C THR A 43 1.99 5.37 -12.32
N ILE A 44 1.58 4.20 -11.83
CA ILE A 44 1.92 3.71 -10.49
C ILE A 44 3.45 3.67 -10.33
N ARG A 45 4.14 2.97 -11.24
CA ARG A 45 5.61 2.85 -11.23
C ARG A 45 6.27 4.22 -11.24
N ARG A 46 5.85 5.11 -12.14
CA ARG A 46 6.45 6.45 -12.25
C ARG A 46 6.23 7.28 -10.99
N ARG A 47 5.06 7.17 -10.34
CA ARG A 47 4.79 7.86 -9.07
C ARG A 47 5.64 7.32 -7.93
N MET A 48 5.89 6.00 -7.87
CA MET A 48 6.83 5.41 -6.91
C MET A 48 8.25 5.96 -7.09
N GLU A 49 8.76 5.97 -8.33
CA GLU A 49 10.08 6.54 -8.65
C GLU A 49 10.20 8.01 -8.24
N LEU A 50 9.17 8.82 -8.52
CA LEU A 50 9.14 10.23 -8.13
C LEU A 50 9.21 10.43 -6.60
N CYS A 51 8.70 9.49 -5.81
CA CYS A 51 8.81 9.54 -4.35
C CYS A 51 10.24 9.22 -3.90
N ALA A 52 10.88 8.20 -4.48
CA ALA A 52 12.29 7.89 -4.22
C ALA A 52 13.22 9.04 -4.64
N GLU A 53 13.00 9.61 -5.84
CA GLU A 53 13.71 10.78 -6.37
C GLU A 53 13.57 12.05 -5.50
N ALA A 54 12.53 12.11 -4.66
CA ALA A 54 12.26 13.20 -3.74
C ALA A 54 12.63 12.86 -2.27
N HIS A 55 13.25 11.71 -2.03
CA HIS A 55 13.69 11.25 -0.72
C HIS A 55 12.56 11.20 0.33
N LEU A 56 11.38 10.76 -0.11
CA LEU A 56 10.30 10.40 0.82
C LEU A 56 10.67 9.12 1.59
N ASP A 57 10.05 8.93 2.74
CA ASP A 57 10.30 7.76 3.59
C ASP A 57 9.53 6.51 3.15
N GLY A 58 8.41 6.71 2.44
CA GLY A 58 7.51 5.61 2.10
C GLY A 58 6.53 5.88 0.97
N LEU A 59 5.71 4.87 0.71
CA LEU A 59 4.70 4.80 -0.32
C LEU A 59 3.37 4.38 0.32
N VAL A 60 2.28 4.91 -0.22
CA VAL A 60 0.92 4.39 0.01
C VAL A 60 0.40 3.87 -1.32
N CYS A 61 0.13 2.57 -1.42
CA CYS A 61 -0.29 1.91 -2.66
C CYS A 61 -1.16 0.66 -2.40
N SER A 62 -1.83 0.11 -3.42
CA SER A 62 -2.54 -1.17 -3.25
C SER A 62 -1.53 -2.30 -3.01
N PRO A 63 -1.86 -3.34 -2.23
CA PRO A 63 -1.04 -4.55 -2.17
C PRO A 63 -0.69 -5.13 -3.56
N LEU A 64 -1.61 -5.02 -4.52
CA LEU A 64 -1.43 -5.53 -5.88
C LEU A 64 -0.40 -4.73 -6.69
N ASP A 65 -0.13 -3.49 -6.29
CA ASP A 65 0.82 -2.61 -6.97
C ASP A 65 2.27 -2.92 -6.58
N LEU A 66 2.50 -3.64 -5.47
CA LEU A 66 3.84 -3.95 -4.96
C LEU A 66 4.66 -4.81 -5.94
N LYS A 67 4.01 -5.57 -6.82
CA LYS A 67 4.68 -6.28 -7.94
C LYS A 67 5.37 -5.32 -8.93
N LEU A 68 4.97 -4.05 -8.96
CA LEU A 68 5.51 -3.02 -9.85
C LEU A 68 6.63 -2.21 -9.20
N LEU A 69 6.97 -2.49 -7.93
CA LEU A 69 7.89 -1.72 -7.11
C LEU A 69 9.27 -1.59 -7.79
N PRO A 70 9.74 -0.35 -8.06
CA PRO A 70 11.07 -0.13 -8.59
C PRO A 70 12.16 -0.55 -7.58
N PRO A 71 13.35 -0.99 -8.03
CA PRO A 71 14.48 -1.30 -7.15
C PRO A 71 14.87 -0.13 -6.23
N ALA A 72 14.76 1.11 -6.72
CA ALA A 72 15.01 2.32 -5.95
C ALA A 72 14.05 2.53 -4.76
N CYS A 73 12.92 1.83 -4.75
CA CYS A 73 11.90 1.90 -3.69
C CYS A 73 11.94 0.68 -2.74
N SER A 74 12.90 -0.24 -2.92
CA SER A 74 13.00 -1.49 -2.15
C SER A 74 13.04 -1.23 -0.64
N GLY A 75 13.85 -0.29 -0.18
CA GLY A 75 13.97 0.09 1.24
C GLY A 75 12.98 1.14 1.75
N MET A 76 12.01 1.56 0.95
CA MET A 76 10.97 2.52 1.39
C MET A 76 9.86 1.80 2.16
N ILE A 77 9.27 2.48 3.15
CA ILE A 77 8.11 1.98 3.89
C ILE A 77 6.92 1.79 2.92
N LYS A 78 6.24 0.65 2.94
CA LYS A 78 5.09 0.35 2.10
C LYS A 78 3.84 0.22 2.98
N VAL A 79 2.98 1.21 2.89
CA VAL A 79 1.69 1.22 3.58
C VAL A 79 0.60 0.85 2.59
N THR A 80 -0.18 -0.19 2.89
CA THR A 80 -1.21 -0.68 1.98
C THR A 80 -2.61 -0.59 2.60
N PRO A 81 -3.48 0.31 2.08
CA PRO A 81 -4.88 0.33 2.44
C PRO A 81 -5.70 -0.67 1.62
N GLY A 82 -6.95 -0.89 2.04
CA GLY A 82 -7.92 -1.71 1.28
C GLY A 82 -7.79 -3.21 1.53
N VAL A 83 -7.09 -3.63 2.58
CA VAL A 83 -7.04 -5.02 3.01
C VAL A 83 -8.35 -5.42 3.69
N ARG A 84 -8.90 -6.57 3.32
CA ARG A 84 -10.11 -7.11 3.94
C ARG A 84 -9.79 -8.16 4.99
N ALA A 85 -10.55 -8.14 6.08
CA ALA A 85 -10.66 -9.30 6.96
C ALA A 85 -11.32 -10.47 6.22
N PRO A 86 -10.99 -11.74 6.54
CA PRO A 86 -11.68 -12.89 5.98
C PRO A 86 -13.21 -12.79 6.24
N GLY A 87 -14.03 -12.85 5.18
CA GLY A 87 -15.50 -13.00 5.27
C GLY A 87 -16.39 -11.82 4.87
N GLU A 88 -15.88 -10.65 4.45
CA GLU A 88 -16.74 -9.51 4.05
C GLU A 88 -16.63 -9.12 2.56
N ALA A 89 -17.79 -8.96 1.91
CA ALA A 89 -17.93 -8.36 0.57
C ALA A 89 -18.29 -6.87 0.69
N ASP A 90 -17.46 -5.97 0.15
CA ASP A 90 -17.72 -4.52 0.13
C ASP A 90 -16.96 -3.86 -1.05
N ASP A 91 -17.29 -2.61 -1.38
CA ASP A 91 -17.06 -1.81 -2.60
C ASP A 91 -15.62 -1.62 -3.20
N GLN A 92 -14.55 -2.18 -2.65
CA GLN A 92 -13.17 -1.89 -3.11
C GLN A 92 -12.75 -2.71 -4.35
N ALA A 93 -12.36 -2.09 -5.47
CA ALA A 93 -12.06 -2.81 -6.72
C ALA A 93 -10.72 -3.60 -6.75
N ARG A 94 -9.74 -3.25 -5.90
CA ARG A 94 -8.39 -3.87 -5.87
C ARG A 94 -8.02 -4.39 -4.47
N ARG A 95 -8.36 -5.65 -4.17
CA ARG A 95 -8.32 -6.22 -2.80
C ARG A 95 -7.26 -7.31 -2.65
N ALA A 96 -6.75 -7.45 -1.43
CA ALA A 96 -5.94 -8.57 -0.96
C ALA A 96 -6.30 -8.89 0.52
N THR A 97 -6.07 -10.12 0.95
CA THR A 97 -6.11 -10.51 2.39
C THR A 97 -4.88 -9.95 3.12
N PRO A 98 -4.86 -9.92 4.47
CA PRO A 98 -3.68 -9.46 5.21
C PRO A 98 -2.46 -10.31 4.88
N PHE A 99 -2.62 -11.64 4.85
CA PHE A 99 -1.58 -12.57 4.42
C PHE A 99 -1.03 -12.25 3.02
N GLU A 100 -1.91 -12.05 2.03
CA GLU A 100 -1.48 -11.69 0.67
C GLU A 100 -0.75 -10.35 0.62
N ALA A 101 -1.22 -9.37 1.39
CA ALA A 101 -0.61 -8.05 1.44
C ALA A 101 0.79 -8.07 2.06
N PHE A 102 0.97 -8.80 3.15
CA PHE A 102 2.30 -9.00 3.75
C PHE A 102 3.22 -9.82 2.84
N SER A 103 2.69 -10.88 2.22
CA SER A 103 3.43 -11.70 1.25
C SER A 103 3.88 -10.91 0.01
N ALA A 104 3.09 -9.90 -0.40
CA ALA A 104 3.46 -8.97 -1.46
C ALA A 104 4.50 -7.92 -1.03
N GLY A 105 4.84 -7.87 0.27
CA GLY A 105 5.87 -6.99 0.83
C GLY A 105 5.31 -5.73 1.50
N SER A 106 4.07 -5.71 1.98
CA SER A 106 3.57 -4.58 2.77
C SER A 106 4.27 -4.51 4.13
N ASP A 107 4.66 -3.31 4.58
CA ASP A 107 5.18 -3.09 5.93
C ASP A 107 4.07 -2.76 6.93
N PHE A 108 3.03 -2.05 6.48
CA PHE A 108 1.88 -1.67 7.29
C PHE A 108 0.58 -1.85 6.53
N LEU A 109 -0.47 -2.27 7.23
CA LEU A 109 -1.82 -2.35 6.69
C LEU A 109 -2.70 -1.24 7.27
N VAL A 110 -3.52 -0.61 6.42
CA VAL A 110 -4.54 0.34 6.88
C VAL A 110 -5.90 -0.35 6.87
N ILE A 111 -6.41 -0.65 8.05
CA ILE A 111 -7.67 -1.38 8.25
C ILE A 111 -8.70 -0.45 8.89
N GLY A 112 -9.77 -0.17 8.14
CA GLY A 112 -10.85 0.74 8.57
C GLY A 112 -12.14 -0.01 8.92
N ARG A 113 -13.12 0.03 8.00
CA ARG A 113 -14.47 -0.54 8.17
C ARG A 113 -14.49 -1.97 8.74
N PRO A 114 -13.66 -2.93 8.28
CA PRO A 114 -13.70 -4.31 8.81
C PRO A 114 -13.42 -4.36 10.31
N LEU A 115 -12.43 -3.61 10.81
CA LEU A 115 -12.13 -3.55 12.24
C LEU A 115 -13.22 -2.83 13.03
N LEU A 116 -13.77 -1.75 12.47
CA LEU A 116 -14.82 -0.99 13.16
C LEU A 116 -16.13 -1.78 13.28
N ARG A 117 -16.45 -2.64 12.30
CA ARG A 117 -17.68 -3.43 12.21
C ARG A 117 -17.58 -4.83 12.83
N ALA A 118 -16.36 -5.32 13.12
CA ALA A 118 -16.17 -6.63 13.72
C ALA A 118 -16.91 -6.75 15.05
N GLU A 119 -17.66 -7.84 15.22
CA GLU A 119 -18.30 -8.20 16.49
C GLU A 119 -17.27 -8.35 17.60
N ASP A 120 -16.15 -9.02 17.29
CA ASP A 120 -14.97 -9.10 18.15
C ASP A 120 -13.75 -8.50 17.46
N LYS A 121 -13.42 -7.26 17.84
CA LYS A 121 -12.27 -6.51 17.32
C LYS A 121 -10.94 -7.12 17.74
N ARG A 122 -10.87 -7.70 18.94
CA ARG A 122 -9.64 -8.33 19.45
C ARG A 122 -9.35 -9.58 18.64
N ALA A 123 -10.34 -10.45 18.48
CA ALA A 123 -10.19 -11.69 17.70
C ALA A 123 -9.83 -11.41 16.23
N LEU A 124 -10.34 -10.32 15.65
CA LEU A 124 -9.93 -9.90 14.31
C LEU A 124 -8.45 -9.46 14.27
N VAL A 125 -8.01 -8.63 15.21
CA VAL A 125 -6.60 -8.20 15.28
C VAL A 125 -5.67 -9.40 15.50
N GLU A 126 -6.05 -10.33 16.39
CA GLU A 126 -5.29 -11.55 16.64
C GLU A 126 -5.11 -12.38 15.35
N ARG A 127 -6.18 -12.59 14.56
CA ARG A 127 -6.07 -13.24 13.24
C ARG A 127 -5.17 -12.50 12.24
N ILE A 128 -5.21 -11.17 12.22
CA ILE A 128 -4.33 -10.39 11.34
C ILE A 128 -2.85 -10.52 11.76
N LEU A 129 -2.59 -10.64 13.06
CA LEU A 129 -1.23 -10.89 13.57
C LEU A 129 -0.75 -12.30 13.21
N GLU A 130 -1.64 -13.31 13.26
CA GLU A 130 -1.36 -14.66 12.76
C GLU A 130 -0.99 -14.62 11.27
N ASP A 131 -1.80 -13.94 10.43
CA ASP A 131 -1.52 -13.74 9.00
C ASP A 131 -0.14 -13.08 8.76
N PHE A 132 0.26 -12.14 9.63
CA PHE A 132 1.56 -11.46 9.57
C PHE A 132 2.72 -12.41 9.87
N GLU A 133 2.61 -13.17 10.96
CA GLU A 133 3.63 -14.16 11.35
C GLU A 133 3.77 -15.26 10.30
N GLU A 134 2.64 -15.74 9.77
CA GLU A 134 2.62 -16.73 8.71
C GLU A 134 3.29 -16.20 7.44
N ALA A 135 2.95 -15.00 6.97
CA ALA A 135 3.56 -14.41 5.78
C ALA A 135 5.08 -14.23 5.92
N ARG A 136 5.57 -13.85 7.11
CA ARG A 136 7.01 -13.71 7.38
C ARG A 136 7.75 -15.05 7.35
N SER A 137 7.19 -16.09 7.97
CA SER A 137 7.79 -17.43 7.97
C SER A 137 7.92 -18.02 6.56
N HIS A 138 6.99 -17.69 5.65
CA HIS A 138 7.04 -18.09 4.24
C HIS A 138 8.03 -17.25 3.40
N GLY A 139 8.33 -16.02 3.81
CA GLY A 139 9.26 -15.12 3.13
C GLY A 139 10.74 -15.41 3.42
N GLU A 140 11.06 -15.86 4.63
CA GLU A 140 12.45 -16.13 5.08
C GLU A 140 13.09 -17.36 4.40
N GLY A 141 12.31 -18.17 3.67
CA GLY A 141 12.81 -19.29 2.84
C GLY A 141 13.19 -18.93 1.39
N ARG A 142 13.17 -17.64 1.01
CA ARG A 142 13.41 -17.16 -0.37
C ARG A 142 14.64 -16.26 -0.55
N VAL A 143 15.53 -16.20 0.44
CA VAL A 143 16.82 -15.49 0.34
C VAL A 143 17.93 -16.43 -0.11
#